data_AF-A0A6A4G604-F1
#
_entry.id   AF-A0A6A4G604-F1
#
_cell.length_a   1.000
_cell.length_b   1.000
_cell.length_c   1.000
_cell.angle_alpha   90.00
_cell.angle_beta   90.00
_cell.angle_gamma   90.00
#
_symmetry.space_group_name_H-M   'P 1'
#
loop_
_entity.id
_entity.type
_entity.pdbx_description
1 polymer ?
#
loop_
_entity_poly.entity_id
_entity_poly.type
_entity_poly.pdbx_seq_one_letter_code
_entity_poly.pdbx_strand_id
1 'polypeptide(L)' 'MTMITERVAEVMNGHIPDSFGLFKTHLKMDLKEQDVEARFVKYFVDFDQLIEEHGFASMLTTSSKDRSDYSDRMKNR' A
#
# COMPACT_ATOMS: atom_id res chain seq x y z
N MET A 1 -7.13 -19.60 24.73
CA MET A 1 -5.96 -19.12 23.96
C MET A 1 -6.33 -18.15 22.84
N THR A 2 -7.58 -17.66 22.78
CA THR A 2 -8.12 -16.83 21.68
C THR A 2 -7.93 -15.33 21.89
N MET A 3 -7.99 -14.84 23.14
CA MET A 3 -7.86 -13.41 23.44
C MET A 3 -6.46 -12.83 23.15
N ILE A 4 -5.40 -13.65 23.25
CA ILE A 4 -4.03 -13.23 22.91
C ILE A 4 -3.90 -13.10 21.40
N THR A 5 -4.40 -14.07 20.63
CA THR A 5 -4.41 -14.01 19.17
C THR A 5 -5.30 -12.88 18.63
N GLU A 6 -6.46 -12.62 19.27
CA GLU A 6 -7.32 -11.49 18.93
C GLU A 6 -6.64 -10.16 19.22
N ARG A 7 -6.01 -9.99 20.40
CA ARG A 7 -5.25 -8.77 20.71
C ARG A 7 -4.04 -8.58 19.81
N VAL A 8 -3.33 -9.65 19.45
CA VAL A 8 -2.20 -9.55 18.51
C VAL A 8 -2.73 -9.14 17.13
N ALA A 9 -3.82 -9.73 16.65
CA ALA A 9 -4.44 -9.34 15.40
C ALA A 9 -4.98 -7.90 15.43
N GLU A 10 -5.57 -7.46 16.54
CA GLU A 10 -6.11 -6.11 16.73
C GLU A 10 -4.99 -5.05 16.87
N VAL A 11 -3.88 -5.37 17.52
CA VAL A 11 -2.68 -4.51 17.57
C VAL A 11 -1.99 -4.45 16.22
N MET A 12 -1.94 -5.56 15.47
CA MET A 12 -1.37 -5.60 14.12
C MET A 12 -2.26 -4.94 13.07
N ASN A 13 -3.59 -4.97 13.23
CA ASN A 13 -4.55 -4.37 12.30
C ASN A 13 -5.00 -2.94 12.67
N GLY A 14 -4.84 -2.53 13.93
CA GLY A 14 -5.27 -1.23 14.44
C GLY A 14 -4.18 -0.15 14.40
N HIS A 15 -2.91 -0.54 14.34
CA HIS A 15 -1.83 0.40 14.06
C HIS A 15 -1.76 0.60 12.55
N ILE A 16 -2.31 1.70 12.04
CA ILE A 16 -1.96 2.17 10.69
C ILE A 16 -0.43 2.35 10.73
N PRO A 17 0.36 1.54 10.02
CA PRO A 17 1.80 1.73 10.05
C PRO A 17 2.09 3.08 9.42
N ASP A 18 3.22 3.71 9.77
CA ASP A 18 3.67 4.93 9.11
C ASP A 18 4.00 4.62 7.64
N SER A 19 2.95 4.49 6.81
CA SER A 19 3.03 4.15 5.39
C SER A 19 3.77 5.23 4.64
N PHE A 20 3.62 6.48 5.06
CA PHE A 20 4.39 7.60 4.54
C PHE A 20 5.88 7.44 4.81
N GLY A 21 6.28 7.13 6.05
CA GLY A 21 7.66 6.82 6.41
C GLY A 21 8.22 5.62 5.67
N LEU A 22 7.41 4.56 5.51
CA LEU A 22 7.80 3.35 4.77
C LEU A 22 8.10 3.69 3.30
N PHE A 23 7.16 4.32 2.60
CA PHE A 23 7.35 4.70 1.19
C PHE A 23 8.52 5.68 1.03
N LYS A 24 8.64 6.68 1.91
CA LYS A 24 9.76 7.63 1.87
C LYS A 24 11.12 6.94 2.02
N THR A 25 11.18 5.88 2.81
CA THR A 25 12.43 5.15 3.09
C THR A 25 12.75 4.17 1.97
N HIS A 26 11.77 3.39 1.52
CA HIS A 26 11.97 2.20 0.70
C HIS A 26 11.60 2.38 -0.77
N LEU A 27 10.74 3.34 -1.11
CA LEU A 27 10.28 3.56 -2.48
C LEU A 27 10.91 4.82 -3.07
N LYS A 28 11.98 4.64 -3.85
CA LYS A 28 12.69 5.72 -4.52
C LYS A 28 12.96 5.37 -5.98
N MET A 29 12.70 6.30 -6.86
CA MET A 29 13.03 6.16 -8.28
C MET A 29 14.54 6.24 -8.47
N ASP A 30 15.11 5.27 -9.19
CA ASP A 30 16.54 5.28 -9.50
C ASP A 30 16.83 6.26 -10.64
N LEU A 31 17.25 7.48 -10.28
CA LEU A 31 17.57 8.53 -11.26
C LEU A 31 18.87 8.28 -12.03
N LYS A 32 19.61 7.20 -11.74
CA LYS A 32 20.81 6.81 -12.51
C LYS A 32 20.46 6.01 -13.76
N GLU A 33 19.29 5.36 -13.79
CA GLU A 33 18.77 4.69 -14.98
C GLU A 33 18.44 5.75 -16.05
N GLN A 34 19.07 5.64 -17.23
CA GLN A 34 18.90 6.61 -18.31
C GLN A 34 17.61 6.37 -19.08
N ASP A 35 17.20 5.11 -19.20
CA ASP A 35 15.95 4.74 -19.83
C ASP A 35 14.78 5.15 -18.92
N VAL A 36 14.04 6.15 -19.39
CA VAL A 36 12.90 6.70 -18.66
C VAL A 36 11.82 5.65 -18.45
N GLU A 37 11.52 4.84 -19.48
CA GLU A 37 10.47 3.83 -19.41
C GLU A 37 10.87 2.72 -18.45
N ALA A 38 12.09 2.20 -18.56
CA ALA A 38 12.61 1.18 -17.66
C ALA A 38 12.59 1.65 -16.20
N ARG A 39 12.96 2.91 -15.95
CA ARG A 39 12.93 3.52 -14.62
C ARG A 39 11.51 3.61 -14.04
N PHE A 40 10.52 3.97 -14.86
CA PHE A 40 9.11 3.99 -14.44
C PHE A 40 8.60 2.59 -14.13
N VAL A 41 8.85 1.62 -15.02
CA VAL A 41 8.43 0.22 -14.83
C VAL A 41 9.02 -0.33 -13.53
N LYS A 42 10.32 -0.16 -13.32
CA LYS A 42 11.00 -0.63 -12.11
C LYS A 42 10.40 -0.02 -10.84
N TYR A 43 10.12 1.28 -10.84
CA TYR A 43 9.50 1.96 -9.70
C TYR A 43 8.14 1.35 -9.31
N PHE A 44 7.32 0.97 -10.29
CA PHE A 44 6.02 0.33 -10.01
C PHE A 44 6.16 -1.12 -9.57
N VAL A 45 7.12 -1.87 -10.12
CA VAL A 45 7.44 -3.23 -9.64
C VAL A 45 7.91 -3.19 -8.17
N ASP A 46 8.81 -2.26 -7.83
CA ASP A 46 9.30 -2.08 -6.47
C ASP A 46 8.16 -1.67 -5.51
N PHE A 47 7.19 -0.88 -6.00
CA PHE A 47 5.98 -0.53 -5.24
C PHE A 47 5.10 -1.75 -4.97
N ASP A 48 4.77 -2.53 -5.99
CA ASP A 48 3.92 -3.72 -5.84
C ASP A 48 4.54 -4.71 -4.85
N GLN A 49 5.85 -4.96 -4.98
CA GLN A 49 6.60 -5.79 -4.04
C GLN A 49 6.55 -5.24 -2.61
N LEU A 50 6.77 -3.93 -2.42
CA LEU A 50 6.73 -3.30 -1.10
C LEU A 50 5.35 -3.42 -0.43
N ILE A 51 4.27 -3.29 -1.21
CA ILE A 51 2.89 -3.44 -0.75
C ILE A 51 2.59 -4.89 -0.34
N GLU A 52 3.04 -5.86 -1.11
CA GLU A 52 2.85 -7.29 -0.82
C GLU A 52 3.61 -7.72 0.44
N GLU A 53 4.89 -7.35 0.55
CA GLU A 53 5.75 -7.69 1.69
C GLU A 53 5.23 -7.15 3.02
N HIS A 54 4.57 -5.98 2.99
CA HIS A 54 4.08 -5.30 4.20
C HIS A 54 2.57 -5.49 4.45
N GLY A 55 1.91 -6.37 3.67
CA GLY A 55 0.49 -6.70 3.88
C GLY A 55 -0.49 -5.56 3.56
N PHE A 56 -0.02 -4.52 2.85
CA PHE A 56 -0.82 -3.36 2.48
C PHE A 56 -1.75 -3.59 1.30
N ALA A 57 -1.63 -4.73 0.61
CA ALA A 57 -2.53 -5.10 -0.47
C ALA A 57 -4.00 -5.01 -0.03
N SER A 58 -4.30 -5.48 1.18
CA SER A 58 -5.64 -5.39 1.78
C SER A 58 -6.14 -3.94 1.90
N MET A 59 -5.28 -2.99 2.29
CA MET A 59 -5.61 -1.57 2.42
C MET A 59 -5.92 -0.93 1.06
N LEU A 60 -5.21 -1.30 0.00
CA LEU A 60 -5.49 -0.82 -1.37
C LEU A 60 -6.81 -1.37 -1.91
N THR A 61 -7.21 -2.57 -1.50
CA THR A 61 -8.47 -3.21 -1.90
C THR A 61 -9.71 -2.72 -1.12
N THR A 62 -9.55 -1.84 -0.12
CA THR A 62 -10.68 -1.30 0.67
C THR A 62 -11.63 -0.36 -0.10
N SER A 63 -11.45 -0.21 -1.42
CA SER A 63 -12.53 0.17 -2.33
C SER A 63 -13.48 -1.02 -2.55
N SER A 64 -14.08 -1.52 -1.47
CA SER A 64 -15.20 -2.46 -1.54
C SER A 64 -16.24 -1.85 -2.47
N LYS A 65 -16.52 -2.53 -3.60
CA LYS A 65 -17.54 -2.16 -4.62
C LYS A 65 -18.97 -2.02 -4.05
N ASP A 66 -19.12 -2.29 -2.75
CA ASP A 66 -20.36 -2.24 -1.99
C ASP A 66 -20.59 -0.89 -1.27
N ARG A 67 -19.63 0.06 -1.32
CA ARG A 67 -19.87 1.43 -0.85
C ARG A 67 -20.54 2.23 -1.94
N SER A 68 -21.75 2.72 -1.65
CA SER A 68 -22.56 3.54 -2.58
C SER A 68 -21.85 4.82 -3.06
N ASP A 69 -20.79 5.27 -2.38
CA ASP A 69 -20.05 6.49 -2.72
C ASP A 69 -18.92 6.29 -3.74
N TYR A 70 -18.67 5.05 -4.19
CA TYR A 70 -17.56 4.73 -5.10
C TYR A 70 -17.56 5.62 -6.35
N SER A 71 -18.74 5.88 -6.92
CA SER A 71 -18.90 6.75 -8.08
C SER A 71 -18.56 8.21 -7.81
N ASP A 72 -18.81 8.71 -6.60
CA ASP A 72 -18.59 10.10 -6.26
C ASP A 72 -17.10 10.38 -6.00
N ARG A 73 -16.38 9.38 -5.51
CA ARG A 73 -14.92 9.48 -5.33
C ARG A 73 -14.14 9.40 -6.64
N MET A 74 -14.64 8.71 -7.66
CA MET A 74 -14.02 8.71 -9.00
C MET A 74 -14.22 10.03 -9.75
N LYS A 75 -15.30 10.78 -9.49
CA LYS A 75 -15.57 12.07 -10.13
C LYS A 75 -14.66 13.20 -9.66
N ASN A 76 -14.02 13.05 -8.49
CA ASN A 76 -13.12 14.04 -7.90
C ASN A 76 -11.63 13.78 -8.20
N ARG A 77 -11.32 12.97 -9.22
CA ARG A 77 -9.97 12.69 -9.70
C ARG A 77 -9.70 13.38 -11.02
#